data_AF-A0A7Y7P1H1-F1
#
_entry.id   AF-A0A7Y7P1H1-F1
#
_cell.length_a   1.000
_cell.length_b   1.000
_cell.length_c   1.000
_cell.angle_alpha   90.00
_cell.angle_beta   90.00
_cell.angle_gamma   90.00
#
_symmetry.space_group_name_H-M   'P 1'
#
loop_
_entity.id
_entity.type
_entity.pdbx_description
1 polymer ?
#
loop_
_entity_poly.entity_id
_entity_poly.type
_entity_poly.pdbx_seq_one_letter_code
_entity_poly.pdbx_strand_id
1 'polypeptide(L)'
;MRVRDINELENKKHSELIKAGTQQVIEEIIFLISKKNSYDNSLYSIGNNRSKIALITFNAREEYLNNNQILGSSFYQVKYQSNDNISLQMDSGKDFRSSLSEEMRFFNYIKTFQIIRFDGNSINKDLKRLKDEKFELDLVPFLSPNFSVDDFMCNYKLCKPLIERVLNGVFAYPRQYAIFIGGCFNKILAEYTEKSENISFVLTSKNKPNQKFVAQFTRITLNFKNKRIIAGIAESFFDENLDEIMIEKYGRETVSIINRGLLLSNPQWNNSRIR
;
A
#
# COMPACT_ATOMS: atom_id res chain seq x y z
N MET A 1 -23.42 -26.41 19.91
CA MET A 1 -23.44 -24.94 20.06
C MET A 1 -24.48 -24.40 19.11
N ARG A 2 -25.50 -23.71 19.63
CA ARG A 2 -26.71 -23.37 18.87
C ARG A 2 -26.48 -22.04 18.17
N VAL A 3 -27.05 -21.88 16.97
CA VAL A 3 -27.03 -20.64 16.15
C VAL A 3 -27.48 -19.38 16.94
N ARG A 4 -28.20 -19.56 18.04
CA ARG A 4 -28.57 -18.46 18.97
C ARG A 4 -27.37 -17.89 19.75
N ASP A 5 -26.39 -18.71 20.11
CA ASP A 5 -25.23 -18.28 20.90
C ASP A 5 -24.25 -17.44 20.05
N ILE A 6 -24.21 -17.67 18.72
CA ILE A 6 -23.40 -16.88 17.78
C ILE A 6 -24.02 -15.51 17.54
N ASN A 7 -25.34 -15.45 17.34
CA ASN A 7 -26.06 -14.19 17.12
C ASN A 7 -26.04 -13.28 18.36
N GLU A 8 -26.09 -13.83 19.57
CA GLU A 8 -25.94 -13.03 20.80
C GLU A 8 -24.52 -12.48 20.99
N LEU A 9 -23.49 -13.26 20.64
CA LEU A 9 -22.10 -12.80 20.65
C LEU A 9 -21.81 -11.72 19.60
N GLU A 10 -22.34 -11.89 18.39
CA GLU A 10 -22.24 -10.90 17.32
C GLU A 10 -23.00 -9.62 17.68
N ASN A 11 -24.21 -9.72 18.23
CA ASN A 11 -24.98 -8.56 18.68
C ASN A 11 -24.32 -7.83 19.86
N LYS A 12 -23.65 -8.55 20.76
CA LYS A 12 -22.91 -7.96 21.87
C LYS A 12 -21.67 -7.21 21.39
N LYS A 13 -20.87 -7.81 20.48
CA LYS A 13 -19.75 -7.14 19.80
C LYS A 13 -20.20 -5.92 18.99
N HIS A 14 -21.31 -6.03 18.26
CA HIS A 14 -21.89 -4.94 17.49
C HIS A 14 -22.36 -3.78 18.40
N SER A 15 -22.94 -4.10 19.56
CA SER A 15 -23.35 -3.10 20.55
C SER A 15 -22.17 -2.39 21.23
N GLU A 16 -21.03 -3.07 21.39
CA GLU A 16 -19.79 -2.49 21.92
C GLU A 16 -19.11 -1.56 20.90
N LEU A 17 -19.17 -1.92 19.60
CA LEU A 17 -18.67 -1.09 18.50
C LEU A 17 -19.49 0.19 18.28
N ILE A 18 -20.82 0.13 18.51
CA ILE A 18 -21.70 1.30 18.51
C ILE A 18 -21.38 2.21 19.71
N LYS A 19 -21.09 1.63 20.89
CA LYS A 19 -20.69 2.38 22.09
C LYS A 19 -19.30 3.01 21.99
N ALA A 20 -18.41 2.49 21.15
CA ALA A 20 -17.06 3.02 20.94
C ALA A 20 -17.00 4.24 19.98
N GLY A 21 -18.13 4.68 19.41
CA GLY A 21 -18.17 5.81 18.47
C GLY A 21 -17.63 5.48 17.07
N THR A 22 -17.20 4.25 16.83
CA THR A 22 -16.54 3.84 15.59
C THR A 22 -17.50 3.92 14.41
N GLN A 23 -18.73 3.39 14.52
CA GLN A 23 -19.70 3.33 13.41
C GLN A 23 -20.14 4.72 12.91
N GLN A 24 -20.49 5.63 13.82
CA GLN A 24 -20.90 6.99 13.48
C GLN A 24 -19.76 7.77 12.79
N VAL A 25 -18.51 7.55 13.24
CA VAL A 25 -17.31 8.08 12.60
C VAL A 25 -17.12 7.49 11.19
N ILE A 26 -17.42 6.20 10.98
CA ILE A 26 -17.38 5.59 9.63
C ILE A 26 -18.40 6.26 8.70
N GLU A 27 -19.64 6.42 9.17
CA GLU A 27 -20.73 7.00 8.39
C GLU A 27 -20.47 8.47 8.04
N GLU A 28 -19.93 9.26 8.97
CA GLU A 28 -19.55 10.65 8.75
C GLU A 28 -18.38 10.78 7.76
N ILE A 29 -17.40 9.89 7.83
CA ILE A 29 -16.29 9.86 6.86
C ILE A 29 -16.76 9.42 5.47
N ILE A 30 -17.63 8.41 5.37
CA ILE A 30 -18.26 8.03 4.09
C ILE A 30 -19.01 9.23 3.50
N PHE A 31 -19.74 9.97 4.33
CA PHE A 31 -20.42 11.19 3.93
C PHE A 31 -19.44 12.28 3.44
N LEU A 32 -18.32 12.48 4.12
CA LEU A 32 -17.29 13.45 3.73
C LEU A 32 -16.56 13.04 2.43
N ILE A 33 -16.30 11.74 2.25
CA ILE A 33 -15.65 11.19 1.06
C ILE A 33 -16.61 11.24 -0.14
N SER A 34 -17.88 10.86 0.04
CA SER A 34 -18.88 10.86 -1.03
C SER A 34 -19.25 12.27 -1.53
N LYS A 35 -19.13 13.30 -0.69
CA LYS A 35 -19.26 14.70 -1.11
C LYS A 35 -18.07 15.23 -1.91
N LYS A 36 -16.88 14.65 -1.76
CA LYS A 36 -15.63 15.10 -2.40
C LYS A 36 -15.18 14.09 -3.47
N ASN A 37 -15.99 13.89 -4.51
CA ASN A 37 -15.72 13.01 -5.65
C ASN A 37 -14.60 13.48 -6.61
N SER A 38 -13.76 14.45 -6.22
CA SER A 38 -12.59 14.84 -7.01
C SER A 38 -11.36 14.05 -6.56
N TYR A 39 -10.79 13.25 -7.44
CA TYR A 39 -9.52 12.55 -7.26
C TYR A 39 -8.31 13.49 -7.03
N ASP A 40 -8.53 14.81 -7.01
CA ASP A 40 -7.55 15.87 -6.75
C ASP A 40 -7.26 16.14 -5.27
N ASN A 41 -7.86 15.39 -4.33
CA ASN A 41 -7.49 15.52 -2.93
C ASN A 41 -6.18 14.79 -2.64
N SER A 42 -5.10 15.56 -2.51
CA SER A 42 -3.76 15.20 -2.02
C SER A 42 -3.71 14.50 -0.64
N LEU A 43 -4.87 14.22 -0.04
CA LEU A 43 -5.02 13.62 1.27
C LEU A 43 -4.70 12.12 1.29
N TYR A 44 -4.83 11.43 0.15
CA TYR A 44 -4.82 9.96 0.10
C TYR A 44 -4.00 9.38 -1.05
N SER A 45 -3.39 10.25 -1.86
CA SER A 45 -2.52 9.85 -2.95
C SER A 45 -1.31 10.77 -3.01
N ILE A 46 -0.14 10.20 -3.20
CA ILE A 46 1.12 10.92 -3.33
C ILE A 46 1.71 10.64 -4.71
N GLY A 47 2.29 11.68 -5.32
CA GLY A 47 3.06 11.58 -6.56
C GLY A 47 2.22 11.55 -7.84
N ASN A 48 2.76 10.93 -8.87
CA ASN A 48 2.24 11.01 -10.24
C ASN A 48 1.11 10.01 -10.49
N ASN A 49 -0.14 10.48 -10.57
CA ASN A 49 -1.31 9.63 -10.85
C ASN A 49 -1.25 8.86 -12.19
N ARG A 50 -0.38 9.23 -13.14
CA ARG A 50 -0.13 8.53 -14.41
C ARG A 50 1.08 7.60 -14.37
N SER A 51 1.72 7.42 -13.22
CA SER A 51 2.86 6.53 -13.07
C SER A 51 2.54 5.10 -13.53
N LYS A 52 3.49 4.41 -14.15
CA LYS A 52 3.29 3.00 -14.53
C LYS A 52 3.35 2.06 -13.32
N ILE A 53 3.73 2.56 -12.16
CA ILE A 53 3.73 1.83 -10.89
C ILE A 53 2.79 2.48 -9.89
N ALA A 54 1.94 1.67 -9.27
CA ALA A 54 1.09 2.05 -8.14
C ALA A 54 1.50 1.24 -6.92
N LEU A 55 1.76 1.93 -5.80
CA LEU A 55 1.99 1.35 -4.49
C LEU A 55 0.78 1.62 -3.62
N ILE A 56 0.28 0.60 -2.95
CA ILE A 56 -0.88 0.71 -2.09
C ILE A 56 -0.49 0.26 -0.70
N THR A 57 -0.60 1.14 0.29
CA THR A 57 -0.32 0.79 1.69
C THR A 57 -1.62 0.75 2.50
N PHE A 58 -1.63 -0.05 3.55
CA PHE A 58 -2.66 0.03 4.59
C PHE A 58 -2.10 0.90 5.71
N ASN A 59 -2.68 2.07 5.93
CA ASN A 59 -2.12 3.03 6.86
C ASN A 59 -3.16 3.51 7.88
N ALA A 60 -2.99 3.07 9.12
CA ALA A 60 -3.68 3.60 10.29
C ALA A 60 -2.75 4.61 10.99
N ARG A 61 -2.53 5.81 10.42
CA ARG A 61 -1.57 6.74 11.06
C ARG A 61 -2.14 7.24 12.38
N GLU A 62 -1.31 7.16 13.43
CA GLU A 62 -1.60 7.71 14.75
C GLU A 62 -1.73 9.24 14.74
N GLU A 63 -1.06 9.88 13.79
CA GLU A 63 -0.87 11.33 13.68
C GLU A 63 -2.16 12.11 13.34
N TYR A 64 -3.25 11.40 13.11
CA TYR A 64 -4.55 11.98 12.76
C TYR A 64 -5.43 12.33 13.97
N LEU A 65 -4.97 11.96 15.17
CA LEU A 65 -5.57 12.38 16.43
C LEU A 65 -4.67 13.43 17.07
N ASN A 66 -5.19 14.65 17.25
CA ASN A 66 -4.59 15.61 18.17
C ASN A 66 -5.57 15.80 19.35
N ASN A 67 -5.19 15.35 20.55
CA ASN A 67 -6.03 15.41 21.76
C ASN A 67 -7.47 14.88 21.56
N ASN A 68 -7.64 13.71 20.92
CA ASN A 68 -8.95 13.11 20.62
C ASN A 68 -9.87 13.93 19.69
N GLN A 69 -9.36 14.97 19.02
CA GLN A 69 -10.09 15.69 17.99
C GLN A 69 -9.67 15.19 16.60
N ILE A 70 -10.67 14.86 15.78
CA ILE A 70 -10.52 14.62 14.35
C ILE A 70 -10.03 15.94 13.72
N LEU A 71 -8.78 15.97 13.27
CA LEU A 71 -8.28 17.14 12.54
C LEU A 71 -9.05 17.30 11.22
N GLY A 72 -9.52 18.52 10.93
CA GLY A 72 -10.28 18.85 9.71
C GLY A 72 -9.38 19.01 8.48
N SER A 73 -9.95 18.85 7.26
CA SER A 73 -9.21 18.68 5.98
C SER A 73 -8.14 19.75 5.65
N SER A 74 -8.15 20.90 6.32
CA SER A 74 -7.17 21.98 6.20
C SER A 74 -5.81 21.68 6.88
N PHE A 75 -5.79 20.91 7.98
CA PHE A 75 -4.53 20.55 8.67
C PHE A 75 -3.63 19.63 7.82
N TYR A 76 -4.24 18.95 6.86
CA TYR A 76 -3.61 17.96 6.01
C TYR A 76 -2.82 18.57 4.84
N GLN A 77 -3.24 19.73 4.32
CA GLN A 77 -2.48 20.43 3.28
C GLN A 77 -1.15 20.98 3.82
N VAL A 78 -1.13 21.34 5.11
CA VAL A 78 0.03 21.98 5.76
C VAL A 78 1.18 21.01 5.98
N LYS A 79 0.93 19.74 6.33
CA LYS A 79 2.02 18.76 6.58
C LYS A 79 2.76 18.32 5.31
N TYR A 80 2.05 18.17 4.19
CA TYR A 80 2.70 17.86 2.91
C TYR A 80 3.53 19.05 2.40
N GLN A 81 3.04 20.28 2.59
CA GLN A 81 3.82 21.49 2.31
C GLN A 81 5.01 21.68 3.27
N SER A 82 4.93 21.20 4.52
CA SER A 82 6.04 21.30 5.48
C SER A 82 7.11 20.22 5.27
N ASN A 83 6.75 19.03 4.77
CA ASN A 83 7.73 17.99 4.43
C ASN A 83 8.59 18.32 3.21
N ASP A 84 8.10 19.19 2.32
CA ASP A 84 8.92 19.80 1.26
C ASP A 84 10.03 20.71 1.83
N ASN A 85 9.86 21.22 3.05
CA ASN A 85 10.81 22.13 3.72
C ASN A 85 11.76 21.42 4.71
N ILE A 86 11.38 20.28 5.30
CA ILE A 86 12.24 19.54 6.24
C ILE A 86 13.42 18.85 5.51
N SER A 87 13.31 18.58 4.20
CA SER A 87 14.38 17.91 3.45
C SER A 87 15.58 18.81 3.12
N LEU A 88 15.60 20.08 3.53
CA LEU A 88 16.61 21.06 3.10
C LEU A 88 17.56 21.54 4.21
N GLN A 89 17.42 21.09 5.46
CA GLN A 89 18.28 21.56 6.56
C GLN A 89 18.57 20.49 7.61
N MET A 90 19.24 19.38 7.28
CA MET A 90 19.85 18.52 8.32
C MET A 90 21.19 17.94 7.86
N ASP A 91 22.27 18.54 8.38
CA ASP A 91 23.69 18.29 8.05
C ASP A 91 24.37 17.23 8.97
N SER A 92 23.64 16.45 9.76
CA SER A 92 24.23 15.41 10.64
C SER A 92 23.90 13.98 10.17
N GLY A 93 24.86 13.34 9.49
CA GLY A 93 24.71 12.02 8.84
C GLY A 93 24.41 10.80 9.72
N LYS A 94 24.18 10.94 11.03
CA LYS A 94 23.77 9.84 11.93
C LYS A 94 22.27 9.87 12.27
N ASP A 95 21.67 11.04 12.44
CA ASP A 95 20.22 11.18 12.69
C ASP A 95 19.40 11.07 11.39
N PHE A 96 20.06 11.26 10.23
CA PHE A 96 19.47 11.17 8.89
C PHE A 96 19.02 9.75 8.47
N ARG A 97 19.59 8.69 9.07
CA ARG A 97 19.33 7.29 8.67
C ARG A 97 18.09 6.67 9.30
N SER A 98 17.68 7.11 10.49
CA SER A 98 16.49 6.58 11.17
C SER A 98 15.20 7.16 10.56
N SER A 99 15.20 8.45 10.22
CA SER A 99 14.04 9.17 9.66
C SER A 99 13.73 8.84 8.20
N LEU A 100 14.70 8.32 7.44
CA LEU A 100 14.54 7.92 6.02
C LEU A 100 14.52 6.40 5.81
N SER A 101 14.41 5.62 6.89
CA SER A 101 14.48 4.17 6.82
C SER A 101 13.39 3.58 5.91
N GLU A 102 12.18 4.15 5.93
CA GLU A 102 11.08 3.75 5.07
C GLU A 102 11.28 4.20 3.62
N GLU A 103 11.66 5.45 3.35
CA GLU A 103 11.93 5.90 1.98
C GLU A 103 13.09 5.14 1.34
N MET A 104 14.14 4.84 2.10
CA MET A 104 15.25 4.02 1.63
C MET A 104 14.82 2.58 1.32
N ARG A 105 13.91 2.03 2.12
CA ARG A 105 13.30 0.72 1.86
C ARG A 105 12.51 0.73 0.56
N PHE A 106 11.63 1.72 0.37
CA PHE A 106 10.91 1.90 -0.89
C PHE A 106 11.84 2.15 -2.07
N PHE A 107 12.88 2.96 -1.92
CA PHE A 107 13.86 3.20 -2.97
C PHE A 107 14.54 1.90 -3.42
N ASN A 108 15.06 1.12 -2.47
CA ASN A 108 15.73 -0.14 -2.75
C ASN A 108 14.80 -1.17 -3.42
N TYR A 109 13.52 -1.14 -3.07
CA TYR A 109 12.50 -1.97 -3.70
C TYR A 109 12.15 -1.48 -5.12
N ILE A 110 11.78 -0.21 -5.27
CA ILE A 110 11.24 0.36 -6.51
C ILE A 110 12.28 0.48 -7.63
N LYS A 111 13.56 0.72 -7.31
CA LYS A 111 14.62 0.79 -8.34
C LYS A 111 14.71 -0.47 -9.21
N THR A 112 14.29 -1.61 -8.69
CA THR A 112 14.30 -2.89 -9.39
C THR A 112 13.25 -3.02 -10.48
N PHE A 113 12.17 -2.21 -10.42
CA PHE A 113 11.07 -2.22 -11.38
C PHE A 113 11.41 -1.46 -12.66
N GLN A 114 12.48 -0.65 -12.66
CA GLN A 114 12.96 0.12 -13.81
C GLN A 114 11.89 1.02 -14.47
N ILE A 115 10.88 1.44 -13.69
CA ILE A 115 9.85 2.40 -14.12
C ILE A 115 10.36 3.83 -13.98
N ILE A 116 11.01 4.11 -12.85
CA ILE A 116 11.60 5.42 -12.52
C ILE A 116 13.09 5.33 -12.83
N ARG A 117 13.63 6.36 -13.50
CA ARG A 117 15.06 6.42 -13.84
C ARG A 117 15.84 7.07 -12.71
N PHE A 118 16.49 6.25 -11.90
CA PHE A 118 17.42 6.71 -10.88
C PHE A 118 18.81 6.92 -11.49
N ASP A 119 19.46 8.03 -11.16
CA ASP A 119 20.77 8.37 -11.72
C ASP A 119 21.93 7.91 -10.84
N GLY A 120 21.67 7.57 -9.56
CA GLY A 120 22.66 7.04 -8.63
C GLY A 120 23.73 8.04 -8.20
N ASN A 121 23.66 9.29 -8.68
CA ASN A 121 24.67 10.31 -8.39
C ASN A 121 24.40 10.99 -7.05
N SER A 122 23.13 11.05 -6.63
CA SER A 122 22.74 11.64 -5.34
C SER A 122 21.50 10.97 -4.80
N ILE A 123 21.63 10.34 -3.64
CA ILE A 123 20.51 9.67 -2.99
C ILE A 123 19.35 10.63 -2.72
N ASN A 124 19.62 11.88 -2.32
CA ASN A 124 18.58 12.88 -2.08
C ASN A 124 17.81 13.23 -3.36
N LYS A 125 18.50 13.32 -4.52
CA LYS A 125 17.84 13.53 -5.81
C LYS A 125 17.00 12.33 -6.22
N ASP A 126 17.52 11.12 -6.02
CA ASP A 126 16.81 9.88 -6.33
C ASP A 126 15.58 9.68 -5.42
N LEU A 127 15.68 10.01 -4.13
CA LEU A 127 14.54 9.98 -3.21
C LEU A 127 13.48 11.02 -3.55
N LYS A 128 13.89 12.23 -3.95
CA LYS A 128 12.95 13.23 -4.47
C LYS A 128 12.24 12.72 -5.72
N ARG A 129 13.00 12.17 -6.68
CA ARG A 129 12.44 11.58 -7.91
C ARG A 129 11.49 10.41 -7.61
N LEU A 130 11.82 9.57 -6.62
CA LEU A 130 10.94 8.50 -6.15
C LEU A 130 9.59 9.07 -5.67
N LYS A 131 9.60 10.14 -4.87
CA LYS A 131 8.38 10.79 -4.36
C LYS A 131 7.53 11.38 -5.50
N ASP A 132 8.18 12.03 -6.46
CA ASP A 132 7.51 12.72 -7.57
C ASP A 132 6.94 11.74 -8.61
N GLU A 133 7.67 10.66 -8.93
CA GLU A 133 7.32 9.79 -10.06
C GLU A 133 6.54 8.53 -9.68
N LYS A 134 6.53 8.11 -8.41
CA LYS A 134 5.68 6.99 -7.98
C LYS A 134 4.23 7.44 -7.83
N PHE A 135 3.30 6.51 -8.00
CA PHE A 135 1.94 6.71 -7.51
C PHE A 135 1.78 5.91 -6.23
N GLU A 136 1.46 6.57 -5.12
CA GLU A 136 1.17 5.93 -3.85
C GLU A 136 -0.26 6.22 -3.45
N LEU A 137 -0.97 5.19 -2.98
CA LEU A 137 -2.34 5.26 -2.48
C LEU A 137 -2.39 4.67 -1.08
N ASP A 138 -2.93 5.43 -0.14
CA ASP A 138 -3.15 4.94 1.21
C ASP A 138 -4.60 4.46 1.33
N LEU A 139 -4.76 3.17 1.65
CA LEU A 139 -6.00 2.67 2.23
C LEU A 139 -5.99 3.10 3.70
N VAL A 140 -6.47 4.32 3.94
CA VAL A 140 -6.70 4.87 5.28
C VAL A 140 -8.09 4.44 5.70
N PRO A 141 -8.23 3.52 6.67
CA PRO A 141 -9.54 3.08 7.07
C PRO A 141 -10.15 4.07 8.05
N PHE A 142 -9.38 4.62 9.00
CA PHE A 142 -9.87 5.55 10.02
C PHE A 142 -8.75 6.46 10.54
N LEU A 143 -9.13 7.59 11.14
CA LEU A 143 -8.27 8.46 11.93
C LEU A 143 -8.08 7.89 13.35
N SER A 144 -7.83 6.58 13.46
CA SER A 144 -7.55 5.93 14.74
C SER A 144 -6.26 5.12 14.63
N PRO A 145 -5.23 5.45 15.44
CA PRO A 145 -3.96 4.70 15.53
C PRO A 145 -4.19 3.21 15.77
N ASN A 146 -5.23 2.91 16.54
CA ASN A 146 -5.51 1.56 17.01
C ASN A 146 -6.39 0.77 16.04
N PHE A 147 -6.76 1.36 14.89
CA PHE A 147 -7.64 0.67 13.96
C PHE A 147 -6.90 -0.45 13.24
N SER A 148 -7.16 -1.66 13.66
CA SER A 148 -6.48 -2.84 13.15
C SER A 148 -7.09 -3.32 11.84
N VAL A 149 -6.36 -4.21 11.16
CA VAL A 149 -6.89 -4.95 10.01
C VAL A 149 -8.10 -5.80 10.42
N ASP A 150 -8.15 -6.30 11.66
CA ASP A 150 -9.29 -7.07 12.13
C ASP A 150 -10.52 -6.19 12.30
N ASP A 151 -10.36 -4.95 12.80
CA ASP A 151 -11.44 -3.96 12.85
C ASP A 151 -11.94 -3.60 11.45
N PHE A 152 -11.01 -3.51 10.48
CA PHE A 152 -11.35 -3.30 9.07
C PHE A 152 -12.27 -4.41 8.56
N MET A 153 -11.89 -5.66 8.81
CA MET A 153 -12.63 -6.82 8.34
C MET A 153 -13.97 -6.99 9.07
N CYS A 154 -14.03 -6.69 10.37
CA CYS A 154 -15.30 -6.66 11.12
C CYS A 154 -16.28 -5.64 10.54
N ASN A 155 -15.79 -4.53 9.99
CA ASN A 155 -16.59 -3.47 9.40
C ASN A 155 -16.54 -3.46 7.86
N TYR A 156 -16.24 -4.60 7.23
CA TYR A 156 -15.94 -4.68 5.79
C TYR A 156 -17.00 -4.02 4.90
N LYS A 157 -18.29 -4.23 5.18
CA LYS A 157 -19.39 -3.64 4.40
C LYS A 157 -19.34 -2.11 4.38
N LEU A 158 -19.01 -1.50 5.52
CA LEU A 158 -18.88 -0.04 5.65
C LEU A 158 -17.56 0.45 5.05
N CYS A 159 -16.49 -0.34 5.16
CA CYS A 159 -15.16 0.02 4.65
C CYS A 159 -15.01 -0.24 3.13
N LYS A 160 -15.89 -1.04 2.53
CA LYS A 160 -15.84 -1.43 1.12
C LYS A 160 -15.71 -0.25 0.15
N PRO A 161 -16.43 0.88 0.29
CA PRO A 161 -16.25 2.05 -0.57
C PRO A 161 -14.82 2.62 -0.55
N LEU A 162 -14.09 2.47 0.56
CA LEU A 162 -12.69 2.91 0.66
C LEU A 162 -11.78 2.03 -0.21
N ILE A 163 -12.03 0.72 -0.24
CA ILE A 163 -11.33 -0.22 -1.13
C ILE A 163 -11.64 0.11 -2.58
N GLU A 164 -12.92 0.28 -2.92
CA GLU A 164 -13.34 0.59 -4.29
C GLU A 164 -12.74 1.92 -4.77
N ARG A 165 -12.58 2.91 -3.90
CA ARG A 165 -11.88 4.16 -4.20
C ARG A 165 -10.41 3.93 -4.56
N VAL A 166 -9.69 3.13 -3.78
CA VAL A 166 -8.30 2.74 -4.09
C VAL A 166 -8.24 1.99 -5.42
N LEU A 167 -9.13 1.02 -5.63
CA LEU A 167 -9.21 0.28 -6.90
C LEU A 167 -9.54 1.19 -8.08
N ASN A 168 -10.45 2.15 -7.93
CA ASN A 168 -10.69 3.16 -8.96
C ASN A 168 -9.40 3.91 -9.32
N GLY A 169 -8.58 4.31 -8.34
CA GLY A 169 -7.29 4.96 -8.59
C GLY A 169 -6.27 4.06 -9.29
N VAL A 170 -6.19 2.79 -8.91
CA VAL A 170 -5.34 1.79 -9.56
C VAL A 170 -5.75 1.60 -11.02
N PHE A 171 -7.05 1.42 -11.29
CA PHE A 171 -7.63 1.14 -12.61
C PHE A 171 -7.90 2.37 -13.49
N ALA A 172 -7.71 3.60 -12.97
CA ALA A 172 -7.92 4.84 -13.70
C ALA A 172 -6.96 4.99 -14.88
N TYR A 173 -5.73 4.48 -14.75
CA TYR A 173 -4.69 4.52 -15.76
C TYR A 173 -4.05 3.14 -15.95
N PRO A 174 -3.55 2.81 -17.16
CA PRO A 174 -2.78 1.59 -17.37
C PRO A 174 -1.55 1.55 -16.47
N ARG A 175 -1.39 0.46 -15.69
CA ARG A 175 -0.22 0.23 -14.86
C ARG A 175 0.55 -0.98 -15.38
N GLN A 176 1.87 -0.88 -15.33
CA GLN A 176 2.75 -2.04 -15.49
C GLN A 176 2.85 -2.83 -14.19
N TYR A 177 2.79 -2.12 -13.04
CA TYR A 177 2.87 -2.71 -11.72
C TYR A 177 1.84 -2.06 -10.78
N ALA A 178 1.06 -2.89 -10.09
CA ALA A 178 0.23 -2.49 -8.96
C ALA A 178 0.60 -3.38 -7.78
N ILE A 179 1.17 -2.80 -6.72
CA ILE A 179 1.72 -3.52 -5.58
C ILE A 179 1.01 -3.07 -4.31
N PHE A 180 0.32 -4.01 -3.68
CA PHE A 180 -0.28 -3.87 -2.37
C PHE A 180 0.73 -4.29 -1.31
N ILE A 181 1.09 -3.38 -0.42
CA ILE A 181 2.17 -3.55 0.54
C ILE A 181 1.59 -4.08 1.86
N GLY A 182 2.03 -5.28 2.26
CA GLY A 182 1.58 -5.95 3.49
C GLY A 182 0.59 -7.09 3.26
N GLY A 183 0.70 -8.15 4.06
CA GLY A 183 -0.10 -9.38 3.91
C GLY A 183 -1.58 -9.24 4.23
N CYS A 184 -2.00 -8.14 4.88
CA CYS A 184 -3.41 -7.85 5.15
C CYS A 184 -4.26 -7.77 3.88
N PHE A 185 -3.66 -7.37 2.75
CA PHE A 185 -4.36 -7.24 1.48
C PHE A 185 -4.87 -8.56 0.91
N ASN A 186 -4.34 -9.72 1.34
CA ASN A 186 -4.89 -11.02 0.99
C ASN A 186 -6.36 -11.16 1.43
N LYS A 187 -6.70 -10.64 2.62
CA LYS A 187 -8.08 -10.66 3.15
C LYS A 187 -8.91 -9.52 2.55
N ILE A 188 -8.34 -8.31 2.50
CA ILE A 188 -9.05 -7.10 2.05
C ILE A 188 -9.52 -7.21 0.60
N LEU A 189 -8.68 -7.79 -0.27
CA LEU A 189 -8.94 -7.90 -1.71
C LEU A 189 -9.63 -9.20 -2.14
N ALA A 190 -10.02 -10.06 -1.19
CA ALA A 190 -10.56 -11.39 -1.49
C ALA A 190 -11.76 -11.34 -2.45
N GLU A 191 -12.69 -10.39 -2.26
CA GLU A 191 -13.88 -10.23 -3.13
C GLU A 191 -13.50 -9.82 -4.58
N TYR A 192 -12.37 -9.16 -4.77
CA TYR A 192 -11.93 -8.64 -6.08
C TYR A 192 -10.94 -9.57 -6.79
N THR A 193 -10.51 -10.65 -6.12
CA THR A 193 -9.44 -11.52 -6.61
C THR A 193 -10.04 -12.70 -7.39
N GLU A 194 -9.79 -12.77 -8.69
CA GLU A 194 -10.20 -13.91 -9.54
C GLU A 194 -9.24 -15.09 -9.42
N LYS A 195 -7.94 -14.80 -9.32
CA LYS A 195 -6.86 -15.79 -9.25
C LYS A 195 -5.82 -15.29 -8.27
N SER A 196 -5.28 -16.21 -7.47
CA SER A 196 -4.18 -15.96 -6.55
C SER A 196 -3.13 -17.05 -6.67
N GLU A 197 -1.86 -16.67 -6.56
CA GLU A 197 -0.72 -17.58 -6.47
C GLU A 197 0.24 -17.07 -5.39
N ASN A 198 0.33 -17.79 -4.28
CA ASN A 198 1.22 -17.46 -3.17
C ASN A 198 2.59 -18.09 -3.44
N ILE A 199 3.63 -17.28 -3.37
CA ILE A 199 4.99 -17.68 -3.75
C ILE A 199 5.94 -17.33 -2.61
N SER A 200 6.70 -18.33 -2.19
CA SER A 200 7.76 -18.18 -1.19
C SER A 200 9.13 -18.27 -1.86
N PHE A 201 10.07 -17.44 -1.45
CA PHE A 201 11.44 -17.49 -1.95
C PHE A 201 12.46 -17.08 -0.89
N VAL A 202 13.68 -17.60 -1.02
CA VAL A 202 14.74 -17.38 -0.04
C VAL A 202 15.55 -16.15 -0.41
N LEU A 203 15.62 -15.22 0.54
CA LEU A 203 16.47 -14.04 0.49
C LEU A 203 17.71 -14.26 1.37
N THR A 204 18.84 -13.76 0.86
CA THR A 204 20.13 -13.80 1.52
C THR A 204 20.79 -12.44 1.41
N SER A 205 21.65 -12.09 2.37
CA SER A 205 22.43 -10.87 2.33
C SER A 205 23.89 -11.16 2.67
N LYS A 206 24.81 -10.47 1.99
CA LYS A 206 26.23 -10.49 2.35
C LYS A 206 26.50 -9.84 3.71
N ASN A 207 25.60 -8.96 4.18
CA ASN A 207 25.70 -8.33 5.49
C ASN A 207 25.26 -9.28 6.61
N LYS A 208 24.47 -10.30 6.27
CA LYS A 208 23.93 -11.32 7.17
C LYS A 208 24.14 -12.72 6.54
N PRO A 209 25.40 -13.17 6.34
CA PRO A 209 25.71 -14.33 5.49
C PRO A 209 25.13 -15.65 6.00
N ASN A 210 24.92 -15.75 7.31
CA ASN A 210 24.36 -16.94 7.96
C ASN A 210 22.82 -16.88 8.10
N GLN A 211 22.18 -15.79 7.66
CA GLN A 211 20.73 -15.64 7.75
C GLN A 211 20.10 -15.87 6.38
N LYS A 212 19.17 -16.82 6.34
CA LYS A 212 18.26 -17.04 5.22
C LYS A 212 16.89 -16.58 5.67
N PHE A 213 16.26 -15.72 4.87
CA PHE A 213 14.92 -15.24 5.13
C PHE A 213 13.98 -15.79 4.07
N VAL A 214 12.87 -16.42 4.48
CA VAL A 214 11.85 -16.90 3.54
C VAL A 214 10.81 -15.82 3.37
N ALA A 215 10.89 -15.09 2.26
CA ALA A 215 9.95 -14.04 1.94
C ALA A 215 8.70 -14.59 1.25
N GLN A 216 7.58 -13.93 1.48
CA GLN A 216 6.28 -14.22 0.89
C GLN A 216 5.87 -13.10 -0.06
N PHE A 217 5.30 -13.50 -1.19
CA PHE A 217 4.71 -12.60 -2.17
C PHE A 217 3.55 -13.32 -2.85
N THR A 218 2.42 -12.64 -2.98
CA THR A 218 1.24 -13.22 -3.63
C THR A 218 0.93 -12.49 -4.92
N ARG A 219 0.90 -13.21 -6.04
CA ARG A 219 0.47 -12.67 -7.32
C ARG A 219 -1.05 -12.85 -7.42
N ILE A 220 -1.75 -11.76 -7.69
CA ILE A 220 -3.21 -11.78 -7.85
C ILE A 220 -3.62 -11.29 -9.24
N THR A 221 -4.75 -11.80 -9.72
CA THR A 221 -5.51 -11.18 -10.82
C THR A 221 -6.73 -10.53 -10.21
N LEU A 222 -6.77 -9.20 -10.23
CA LEU A 222 -7.91 -8.43 -9.77
C LEU A 222 -8.90 -8.23 -10.91
N ASN A 223 -10.19 -8.35 -10.61
CA ASN A 223 -11.28 -7.92 -11.48
C ASN A 223 -12.13 -6.87 -10.78
N PHE A 224 -12.22 -5.71 -11.42
CA PHE A 224 -12.99 -4.59 -10.90
C PHE A 224 -13.61 -3.82 -12.06
N LYS A 225 -14.94 -3.66 -12.04
CA LYS A 225 -15.71 -2.98 -13.10
C LYS A 225 -15.39 -3.52 -14.50
N ASN A 226 -15.36 -4.85 -14.64
CA ASN A 226 -15.06 -5.59 -15.87
C ASN A 226 -13.66 -5.31 -16.46
N LYS A 227 -12.75 -4.73 -15.67
CA LYS A 227 -11.34 -4.56 -16.02
C LYS A 227 -10.51 -5.52 -15.18
N ARG A 228 -9.46 -6.06 -15.81
CA ARG A 228 -8.55 -7.00 -15.17
C ARG A 228 -7.14 -6.43 -15.10
N ILE A 229 -6.46 -6.63 -13.97
CA ILE A 229 -5.06 -6.27 -13.80
C ILE A 229 -4.34 -7.38 -13.02
N ILE A 230 -3.10 -7.65 -13.39
CA ILE A 230 -2.19 -8.48 -12.58
C ILE A 230 -1.52 -7.57 -11.56
N ALA A 231 -1.66 -7.90 -10.29
CA ALA A 231 -1.10 -7.16 -9.19
C ALA A 231 -0.29 -8.08 -8.26
N GLY A 232 0.47 -7.46 -7.37
CA GLY A 232 1.26 -8.12 -6.35
C GLY A 232 0.80 -7.75 -4.95
N ILE A 233 0.82 -8.69 -4.02
CA ILE A 233 0.75 -8.44 -2.59
C ILE A 233 2.14 -8.74 -2.01
N ALA A 234 2.80 -7.69 -1.59
CA ALA A 234 4.14 -7.72 -1.03
C ALA A 234 4.09 -8.00 0.48
N GLU A 235 3.80 -9.25 0.84
CA GLU A 235 3.46 -9.65 2.22
C GLU A 235 4.59 -9.40 3.21
N SER A 236 5.81 -9.81 2.87
CA SER A 236 6.99 -9.64 3.72
C SER A 236 7.63 -8.26 3.61
N PHE A 237 7.05 -7.32 2.85
CA PHE A 237 7.70 -6.04 2.56
C PHE A 237 8.11 -5.27 3.81
N PHE A 238 7.34 -5.31 4.91
CA PHE A 238 7.64 -4.61 6.16
C PHE A 238 8.33 -5.49 7.22
N ASP A 239 8.79 -6.69 6.89
CA ASP A 239 9.47 -7.55 7.85
C ASP A 239 10.80 -6.93 8.33
N GLU A 240 10.93 -6.74 9.64
CA GLU A 240 12.07 -6.07 10.27
C GLU A 240 13.42 -6.80 10.03
N ASN A 241 13.37 -8.09 9.69
CA ASN A 241 14.58 -8.87 9.43
C ASN A 241 15.23 -8.56 8.07
N LEU A 242 14.47 -7.97 7.15
CA LEU A 242 14.95 -7.62 5.82
C LEU A 242 15.87 -6.40 5.87
N ASP A 243 17.11 -6.59 5.47
CA ASP A 243 18.03 -5.47 5.21
C ASP A 243 17.87 -4.91 3.79
N GLU A 244 18.56 -3.81 3.50
CA GLU A 244 18.50 -3.13 2.19
C GLU A 244 18.80 -4.04 0.99
N ILE A 245 19.75 -4.98 1.15
CA ILE A 245 20.14 -5.92 0.10
C ILE A 245 19.04 -6.95 -0.13
N MET A 246 18.44 -7.46 0.95
CA MET A 246 17.30 -8.38 0.85
C MET A 246 16.08 -7.67 0.26
N ILE A 247 15.82 -6.41 0.60
CA ILE A 247 14.71 -5.62 0.03
C ILE A 247 14.89 -5.41 -1.47
N GLU A 248 16.10 -5.11 -1.92
CA GLU A 248 16.38 -5.02 -3.35
C GLU A 248 16.19 -6.38 -4.05
N LYS A 249 16.66 -7.48 -3.46
CA LYS A 249 16.41 -8.83 -4.01
C LYS A 249 14.92 -9.16 -4.04
N TYR A 250 14.18 -8.80 -2.98
CA TYR A 250 12.74 -8.96 -2.89
C TYR A 250 12.01 -8.24 -4.03
N GLY A 251 12.41 -7.00 -4.35
CA GLY A 251 11.90 -6.26 -5.50
C GLY A 251 12.15 -6.97 -6.84
N ARG A 252 13.36 -7.49 -7.06
CA ARG A 252 13.68 -8.25 -8.29
C ARG A 252 12.82 -9.50 -8.44
N GLU A 253 12.62 -10.25 -7.34
CA GLU A 253 11.74 -11.43 -7.36
C GLU A 253 10.28 -11.05 -7.59
N THR A 254 9.77 -9.98 -6.96
CA THR A 254 8.43 -9.45 -7.25
C THR A 254 8.24 -9.17 -8.74
N VAL A 255 9.19 -8.45 -9.37
CA VAL A 255 9.15 -8.12 -10.80
C VAL A 255 9.11 -9.40 -11.65
N SER A 256 9.99 -10.36 -11.34
CA SER A 256 10.05 -11.66 -12.01
C SER A 256 8.71 -12.40 -11.93
N ILE A 257 8.12 -12.47 -10.73
CA ILE A 257 6.85 -13.16 -10.47
C ILE A 257 5.68 -12.53 -11.25
N ILE A 258 5.56 -11.19 -11.21
CA ILE A 258 4.51 -10.47 -11.93
C ILE A 258 4.67 -10.65 -13.44
N ASN A 259 5.90 -10.48 -13.96
CA ASN A 259 6.17 -10.58 -15.39
C ASN A 259 5.93 -12.01 -15.92
N ARG A 260 6.23 -13.06 -15.14
CA ARG A 260 5.84 -14.45 -15.50
C ARG A 260 4.33 -14.57 -15.69
N GLY A 261 3.54 -13.93 -14.84
CA GLY A 261 2.08 -13.91 -14.96
C GLY A 261 1.59 -13.19 -16.22
N LEU A 262 2.24 -12.08 -16.60
CA LEU A 262 1.91 -11.33 -17.83
C LEU A 262 2.19 -12.15 -19.09
N LEU A 263 3.32 -12.85 -19.15
CA LEU A 263 3.67 -13.71 -20.29
C LEU A 263 2.70 -14.89 -20.47
N LEU A 264 2.17 -15.43 -19.36
CA LEU A 264 1.22 -16.55 -19.38
C LEU A 264 -0.23 -16.13 -19.65
N SER A 265 -0.58 -14.86 -19.42
CA SER A 265 -1.95 -14.35 -19.55
C SER A 265 -2.23 -13.61 -20.86
N ASN A 266 -1.20 -13.33 -21.68
CA ASN A 266 -1.35 -12.55 -22.90
C ASN A 266 -0.54 -13.14 -24.09
N PRO A 267 -1.07 -14.11 -24.85
CA PRO A 267 -0.35 -14.72 -25.97
C PRO A 267 0.01 -13.73 -27.08
N GLN A 268 -0.66 -12.57 -27.16
CA GLN A 268 -0.36 -11.53 -28.15
C GLN A 268 0.95 -10.76 -27.87
N TRP A 269 1.48 -10.79 -26.65
CA TRP A 269 2.75 -10.12 -26.32
C TRP A 269 3.99 -10.97 -26.66
N ASN A 270 3.81 -12.28 -26.88
CA ASN A 270 4.88 -13.18 -27.33
C ASN A 270 5.30 -12.94 -28.80
N ASN A 271 4.54 -12.18 -29.58
CA ASN A 271 4.82 -11.93 -31.00
C ASN A 271 5.66 -10.68 -31.28
N SER A 272 6.18 -9.99 -30.26
CA SER A 272 6.99 -8.77 -30.43
C SER A 272 8.51 -9.02 -30.48
N ARG A 273 8.95 -10.29 -30.52
CA ARG A 273 10.37 -10.66 -30.71
C ARG A 273 10.59 -11.59 -31.90
N ILE A 274 10.05 -11.23 -33.07
CA ILE A 274 10.69 -11.58 -34.35
C ILE A 274 10.45 -10.39 -35.29
N ARG A 275 11.46 -9.52 -35.40
CA ARG A 275 11.89 -8.82 -36.62
C ARG A 275 13.21 -8.12 -36.34
#